data_AF-G5NKX0-F1
#
_entry.id   AF-G5NKX0-F1
#
_cell.length_a   1.000
_cell.length_b   1.000
_cell.length_c   1.000
_cell.angle_alpha   90.00
_cell.angle_beta   90.00
_cell.angle_gamma   90.00
#
_symmetry.space_group_name_H-M   'P 1'
#
loop_
_entity.id
_entity.type
_entity.pdbx_description
1 polymer ?
#
loop_
_entity_poly.entity_id
_entity_poly.type
_entity_poly.pdbx_seq_one_letter_code
_entity_poly.pdbx_strand_id
1 'polypeptide(L)' 'GARRLHTVLERLMEEISYNASDLHGQNITIDAEYVSKHLDALVADEDLSRFIL' A
#
# COMPACT_ATOMS: atom_id res chain seq x y z
N GLY A 1 3.87 8.56 14.60
CA GLY A 1 4.02 9.96 14.13
C GLY A 1 3.98 10.02 12.61
N ALA A 2 4.11 11.20 12.00
CA ALA A 2 3.94 11.42 10.55
C ALA A 2 4.82 10.51 9.65
N ARG A 3 5.96 10.01 10.16
CA ARG A 3 6.84 9.07 9.44
C ARG A 3 6.16 7.75 9.05
N ARG A 4 5.17 7.27 9.83
CA ARG A 4 4.41 6.04 9.51
C ARG A 4 3.67 6.13 8.18
N LEU A 5 3.17 7.32 7.83
CA LEU A 5 2.44 7.51 6.57
C LEU A 5 3.34 7.28 5.35
N HIS A 6 4.64 7.57 5.48
CA HIS A 6 5.57 7.43 4.37
C HIS A 6 5.74 5.95 3.99
N THR A 7 5.97 5.08 4.97
CA THR A 7 6.13 3.65 4.73
C THR A 7 4.83 2.99 4.27
N VAL A 8 3.68 3.43 4.80
CA VAL A 8 2.36 2.97 4.33
C VAL A 8 2.17 3.32 2.86
N LEU A 9 2.47 4.56 2.47
CA LEU A 9 2.27 5.01 1.10
C LEU A 9 3.18 4.26 0.12
N GLU A 10 4.46 4.06 0.48
CA GLU A 10 5.39 3.27 -0.33
C GLU A 10 4.90 1.86 -0.57
N ARG A 11 4.42 1.17 0.48
CA ARG A 11 3.87 -0.19 0.37
C ARG A 11 2.62 -0.24 -0.50
N LEU A 12 1.71 0.73 -0.32
CA LEU A 12 0.49 0.81 -1.11
C LEU A 12 0.80 1.02 -2.61
N MET A 13 1.85 1.80 -2.90
CA MET A 13 2.24 2.14 -4.26
C MET A 13 3.19 1.11 -4.89
N GLU A 14 3.73 0.17 -4.13
CA GLU A 14 4.72 -0.83 -4.58
C GLU A 14 4.19 -1.65 -5.77
N GLU A 15 2.98 -2.20 -5.65
CA GLU A 15 2.36 -3.03 -6.69
C GLU A 15 2.01 -2.20 -7.95
N ILE A 16 1.54 -0.97 -7.76
CA ILE A 16 1.24 -0.05 -8.87
C ILE A 16 2.54 0.35 -9.57
N SER A 17 3.61 0.64 -8.82
CA SER A 17 4.91 1.01 -9.38
C SER A 17 5.55 -0.14 -10.13
N TYR A 18 5.37 -1.38 -9.68
CA TYR A 18 5.84 -2.57 -10.37
C TYR A 18 5.11 -2.79 -11.70
N ASN A 19 3.78 -2.69 -11.67
CA ASN A 19 2.93 -2.91 -12.85
C ASN A 19 2.75 -1.65 -13.71
N ALA A 20 3.36 -0.52 -13.35
CA ALA A 20 3.15 0.78 -14.01
C ALA A 20 3.45 0.73 -15.53
N SER A 21 4.44 -0.07 -15.92
CA SER A 21 4.80 -0.28 -17.33
C SER A 21 3.69 -1.00 -18.12
N ASP A 22 2.99 -1.93 -17.49
CA ASP A 22 1.90 -2.71 -18.10
C ASP A 22 0.55 -1.98 -18.01
N LEU A 23 0.41 -1.10 -17.02
CA LEU A 23 -0.79 -0.29 -16.77
C LEU A 23 -0.76 1.04 -17.53
N HIS A 24 0.16 1.21 -18.48
CA HIS A 24 0.31 2.45 -19.25
C HIS A 24 -0.98 2.81 -20.01
N GLY A 25 -1.57 3.96 -19.69
CA GLY A 25 -2.84 4.43 -20.27
C GLY A 25 -4.09 3.97 -19.53
N GLN A 26 -3.96 3.23 -18.43
CA GLN A 26 -5.08 2.84 -17.56
C GLN A 26 -5.23 3.82 -16.38
N ASN A 27 -6.47 4.09 -15.99
CA ASN A 27 -6.77 4.88 -14.79
C ASN A 27 -6.95 3.93 -13.60
N ILE A 28 -6.02 3.98 -12.65
CA ILE A 28 -6.12 3.25 -11.38
C ILE A 28 -6.81 4.15 -10.36
N THR A 29 -7.90 3.66 -9.78
CA THR A 29 -8.59 4.35 -8.69
C THR A 29 -8.17 3.71 -7.37
N ILE A 30 -7.56 4.51 -6.49
CA ILE A 30 -7.23 4.09 -5.13
C ILE A 30 -8.41 4.47 -4.24
N ASP A 31 -9.26 3.49 -3.95
CA ASP A 31 -10.39 3.65 -3.05
C ASP A 31 -10.11 3.05 -1.65
N ALA A 32 -11.07 3.20 -0.75
CA ALA A 32 -10.95 2.68 0.60
C ALA A 32 -10.87 1.14 0.62
N GLU A 33 -11.48 0.44 -0.34
CA GLU A 33 -11.44 -1.02 -0.44
C GLU A 33 -10.06 -1.51 -0.85
N TYR A 34 -9.42 -0.85 -1.82
CA TYR A 34 -8.05 -1.10 -2.23
C TYR A 34 -7.07 -0.88 -1.07
N VAL A 35 -7.23 0.23 -0.35
CA VAL A 35 -6.43 0.55 0.84
C VAL A 35 -6.63 -0.49 1.94
N SER A 36 -7.87 -0.88 2.24
CA SER A 36 -8.18 -1.91 3.23
C SER A 36 -7.57 -3.25 2.83
N LYS A 37 -7.73 -3.69 1.58
CA LYS A 37 -7.19 -4.97 1.11
C LYS A 37 -5.67 -5.05 1.26
N HIS A 38 -4.95 -3.96 1.02
CA HIS A 38 -3.49 -3.92 1.15
C HIS A 38 -3.01 -3.73 2.60
N LEU A 39 -3.75 -2.98 3.42
CA LEU A 39 -3.39 -2.75 4.82
C LEU A 39 -3.90 -3.84 5.75
N ASP A 40 -5.03 -4.50 5.48
CA ASP A 40 -5.62 -5.55 6.33
C ASP A 40 -4.68 -6.75 6.43
N ALA A 41 -3.99 -7.10 5.35
CA ALA A 41 -2.95 -8.12 5.36
C ALA A 41 -1.75 -7.73 6.26
N LEU A 42 -1.47 -6.42 6.39
CA LEU A 42 -0.36 -5.88 7.18
C LEU A 42 -0.75 -5.67 8.64
N VAL A 43 -2.01 -5.33 8.91
CA VAL A 43 -2.58 -5.04 10.23
C VAL A 43 -2.96 -6.32 10.96
N ALA A 44 -3.30 -7.39 10.23
CA ALA A 44 -3.54 -8.71 10.81
C ALA A 44 -2.30 -9.31 11.49
N ASP A 45 -1.11 -8.81 11.14
CA ASP A 45 0.16 -9.24 11.71
C ASP A 45 0.73 -8.13 12.61
N GLU A 46 0.40 -8.23 13.91
CA GLU A 46 0.72 -7.22 14.92
C GLU A 46 2.24 -6.98 15.06
N ASP A 47 3.04 -8.03 14.81
CA ASP A 47 4.50 -7.96 14.77
C ASP A 47 4.99 -7.28 13.49
N LEU A 48 4.43 -7.62 12.32
CA LEU A 48 4.78 -6.95 11.06
C LEU A 48 4.46 -5.45 11.10
N SER A 49 3.34 -5.10 11.72
CA SER A 49 2.94 -3.71 11.95
C SER A 49 3.98 -2.94 12.77
N ARG A 50 4.67 -3.57 13.73
CA ARG A 50 5.71 -2.94 14.56
C ARG A 50 7.05 -2.77 13.85
N PHE A 51 7.35 -3.63 12.87
CA PHE A 51 8.62 -3.58 12.13
C PHE A 51 8.54 -2.73 10.85
N ILE A 52 7.36 -2.63 10.24
CA ILE A 52 7.15 -1.90 8.98
C ILE A 52 6.60 -0.49 9.22
N LEU A 53 5.88 -0.22 10.32
CA LEU A 53 5.23 1.07 10.58
C LEU A 53 5.90 1.91 11.68
#